data_AF-A0A521CN32-F1
#
_entry.id   AF-A0A521CN32-F1
#
_cell.length_a   1.000
_cell.length_b   1.000
_cell.length_c   1.000
_cell.angle_alpha   90.00
_cell.angle_beta   90.00
_cell.angle_gamma   90.00
#
_symmetry.space_group_name_H-M   'P 1'
#
loop_
_entity.id
_entity.type
_entity.pdbx_description
1 polymer ?
#
loop_
_entity_poly.entity_id
_entity_poly.type
_entity_poly.pdbx_seq_one_letter_code
_entity_poly.pdbx_strand_id
1 'polypeptide(L)' 'MIRFPFLVASQEPAPSRYATIALSRYQSAQGPVLRTLRDGRVVIDTGRGAMTGRPLGSAREPFPIWAPIFVGM' A
#
# COMPACT_ATOMS: atom_id res chain seq x y z
N MET A 1 -35.33 -1.23 -15.78
CA MET A 1 -34.39 -0.46 -14.94
C MET A 1 -33.30 -1.41 -14.46
N ILE A 2 -32.09 -1.29 -15.00
CA ILE A 2 -30.97 -2.19 -14.69
C ILE A 2 -30.38 -1.77 -13.35
N ARG A 3 -30.42 -2.67 -12.36
CA ARG A 3 -29.87 -2.47 -11.03
C ARG A 3 -28.42 -2.94 -11.06
N PHE A 4 -27.48 -2.00 -10.99
CA PHE A 4 -26.07 -2.33 -10.81
C PHE A 4 -25.90 -2.84 -9.37
N PRO A 5 -25.52 -4.10 -9.14
CA PRO A 5 -25.01 -4.47 -7.83
C PRO A 5 -23.70 -3.70 -7.67
N PHE A 6 -23.68 -2.74 -6.74
CA PHE A 6 -22.42 -2.24 -6.20
C PHE A 6 -21.69 -3.48 -5.68
N LEU A 7 -20.66 -3.92 -6.42
CA LEU A 7 -19.66 -4.80 -5.87
C LEU A 7 -19.02 -4.01 -4.74
N VAL A 8 -19.51 -4.20 -3.52
CA VAL A 8 -18.71 -3.97 -2.32
C VAL A 8 -17.50 -4.86 -2.56
N ALA A 9 -16.41 -4.24 -3.00
CA ALA A 9 -15.13 -4.89 -2.99
C ALA A 9 -14.89 -5.24 -1.53
N SER A 10 -15.16 -6.50 -1.17
CA SER A 10 -14.55 -7.09 0.01
C SER A 10 -13.06 -6.89 -0.19
N GLN A 11 -12.50 -5.92 0.51
CA GLN A 11 -11.07 -5.90 0.75
C GLN A 11 -10.82 -7.13 1.64
N GLU A 12 -10.69 -8.31 1.05
CA GLU A 12 -9.82 -9.31 1.64
C GLU A 12 -8.51 -8.58 1.94
N PRO A 13 -7.99 -8.61 3.18
CA PRO A 13 -6.71 -8.00 3.46
C PRO A 13 -5.68 -8.75 2.60
N ALA A 14 -5.36 -8.18 1.43
CA ALA A 14 -4.11 -8.44 0.75
C ALA A 14 -3.04 -8.47 1.84
N PRO A 15 -2.13 -9.47 1.85
CA PRO A 15 -1.25 -9.76 2.99
C PRO A 15 -0.78 -8.45 3.58
N SER A 16 -1.30 -8.09 4.75
CA SER A 16 -1.31 -6.71 5.22
C SER A 16 0.13 -6.23 5.32
N ARG A 17 0.58 -5.49 4.31
CA ARG A 17 1.97 -5.04 4.27
C ARG A 17 2.10 -4.05 5.42
N TYR A 18 2.96 -4.34 6.38
CA TYR A 18 3.30 -3.37 7.40
C TYR A 18 4.31 -2.37 6.83
N ALA A 19 4.18 -1.11 7.22
CA ALA A 19 5.14 -0.09 6.89
C ALA A 19 5.55 0.68 8.15
N THR A 20 6.81 1.08 8.17
CA THR A 20 7.36 1.96 9.18
C THR A 20 7.62 3.31 8.54
N ILE A 21 7.13 4.39 9.12
CA ILE A 21 7.30 5.76 8.63
C ILE A 21 8.15 6.54 9.64
N ALA A 22 9.22 7.19 9.18
CA ALA A 22 9.98 8.12 10.02
C ALA A 22 9.14 9.37 10.32
N LEU A 23 9.04 9.71 11.59
CA LEU A 23 8.49 10.98 12.08
C LEU A 23 9.60 12.01 12.34
N SER A 24 10.78 11.54 12.74
CA SER A 24 11.97 12.34 13.05
C SER A 24 13.21 11.43 13.03
N ARG A 25 14.39 11.97 13.32
CA ARG A 25 15.64 11.19 13.35
C ARG A 25 15.58 9.96 14.28
N TYR A 26 14.83 10.06 15.38
CA TYR A 26 14.75 9.01 16.41
C TYR A 26 13.32 8.53 16.68
N GLN A 27 12.37 8.88 15.82
CA GLN A 27 10.98 8.50 16.00
C GLN A 27 10.41 7.97 14.70
N SER A 28 9.66 6.88 14.82
CA SER A 28 8.92 6.27 13.72
C SER A 28 7.59 5.73 14.22
N ALA A 29 6.61 5.67 13.33
CA ALA A 29 5.40 4.92 13.56
C ALA A 29 5.38 3.69 12.65
N GLN A 30 4.87 2.57 13.14
CA GLN A 30 4.72 1.34 12.39
C GLN A 30 3.26 0.91 12.43
N GLY A 31 2.78 0.36 11.31
CA GLY A 31 1.40 -0.10 11.23
C GLY A 31 1.08 -0.81 9.92
N PRO A 32 -0.06 -1.50 9.84
CA PRO A 32 -0.56 -2.07 8.60
C PRO A 32 -0.87 -0.95 7.60
N VAL A 33 -0.48 -1.16 6.34
CA VAL A 33 -0.76 -0.23 5.24
C VAL A 33 -2.23 -0.36 4.84
N LEU A 34 -2.96 0.74 5.02
CA LEU A 34 -4.34 0.88 4.57
C LEU A 34 -4.41 1.21 3.07
N ARG A 35 -3.47 2.02 2.58
CA ARG A 35 -3.42 2.46 1.18
C ARG A 35 -2.04 2.95 0.76
N THR A 36 -1.63 2.64 -0.47
CA THR A 36 -0.46 3.25 -1.13
C THR A 36 -0.92 4.38 -2.05
N LEU A 37 -0.27 5.53 -1.93
CA LEU A 37 -0.48 6.70 -2.79
C LEU A 37 0.41 6.60 -4.04
N ARG A 38 -0.03 7.26 -5.12
CA ARG A 38 0.69 7.23 -6.41
C ARG A 38 2.10 7.82 -6.35
N ASP A 39 2.36 8.68 -5.36
CA ASP A 39 3.67 9.30 -5.10
C ASP A 39 4.61 8.43 -4.24
N GLY A 40 4.21 7.19 -3.94
CA GLY A 40 4.99 6.24 -3.14
C GLY A 40 4.86 6.43 -1.63
N ARG A 41 4.06 7.39 -1.16
CA ARG A 41 3.67 7.43 0.26
C ARG A 41 2.68 6.32 0.58
N VAL A 42 2.64 5.92 1.83
CA VAL A 42 1.67 4.95 2.36
C VAL A 42 0.88 5.60 3.50
N VAL A 43 -0.37 5.18 3.62
CA VAL A 43 -1.23 5.44 4.76
C VAL A 43 -1.20 4.18 5.63
N ILE A 44 -0.76 4.30 6.88
CA ILE A 44 -0.76 3.21 7.86
C ILE A 44 -1.78 3.48 8.96
N ASP A 45 -2.29 2.42 9.58
CA ASP A 45 -2.99 2.53 10.86
C ASP A 45 -1.99 2.38 12.03
N THR A 46 -1.93 3.36 12.93
CA THR A 46 -1.04 3.34 14.10
C THR A 46 -1.73 2.85 15.37
N GLY A 47 -3.01 2.45 15.29
CA GLY A 47 -3.87 2.16 16.45
C GLY A 47 -4.35 3.41 17.20
N ARG A 48 -3.74 4.58 16.94
CA ARG A 48 -4.21 5.90 17.40
C ARG A 48 -4.85 6.72 16.28
N GLY A 49 -4.86 6.19 15.07
CA GLY A 49 -5.35 6.87 13.88
C GLY A 49 -4.49 6.57 12.64
N ALA A 50 -4.98 7.03 11.50
CA ALA A 50 -4.29 6.89 10.23
C ALA A 50 -3.14 7.90 10.12
N MET A 51 -1.99 7.44 9.64
CA MET A 51 -0.80 8.26 9.45
C MET A 51 -0.24 8.07 8.04
N THR A 52 0.18 9.16 7.41
CA THR A 52 0.69 9.14 6.02
C THR A 52 2.16 9.52 5.98
N GLY A 53 2.94 8.84 5.14
CA GLY A 53 4.36 9.17 4.96
C GLY A 53 5.08 8.22 4.03
N ARG A 54 6.39 8.43 3.87
CA ARG A 54 7.22 7.52 3.06
C ARG A 54 7.66 6.33 3.93
N PRO A 55 7.50 5.09 3.45
CA PRO A 55 7.96 3.93 4.20
C PRO A 55 9.49 3.90 4.27
N LEU A 56 10.03 3.76 5.47
CA LEU A 56 11.41 3.37 5.72
C LEU A 56 11.62 1.96 5.17
N GLY A 57 12.65 1.76 4.36
CA GLY A 57 12.98 0.46 3.80
C GLY A 57 12.09 0.01 2.63
N SER A 58 11.18 0.86 2.14
CA SER A 58 10.61 0.66 0.81
C SER A 58 11.70 0.92 -0.23
N ALA A 59 12.56 -0.08 -0.42
CA ALA A 59 13.28 -0.22 -1.67
C ALA A 59 12.23 -0.09 -2.77
N ARG A 60 12.44 0.88 -3.67
CA ARG A 60 11.79 0.97 -4.97
C ARG A 60 11.56 -0.46 -5.43
N GLU A 61 10.31 -0.95 -5.43
CA GLU A 61 10.01 -2.30 -5.93
C GLU A 61 10.68 -2.36 -7.30
N PRO A 62 11.76 -3.17 -7.46
CA PRO A 62 12.30 -3.36 -8.77
C PRO A 62 11.16 -4.05 -9.51
N PHE A 63 10.67 -3.40 -10.56
CA PHE A 63 9.78 -4.03 -11.53
C PHE A 63 10.18 -5.50 -11.65
N PRO A 64 9.29 -6.47 -11.37
CA PRO A 64 9.69 -7.86 -11.48
C PRO A 64 10.14 -8.08 -12.93
N ILE A 65 11.44 -8.26 -13.13
CA ILE A 65 12.09 -8.51 -14.43
C ILE A 65 11.54 -9.82 -15.06
N TRP A 66 10.74 -10.56 -14.31
CA TRP A 66 10.04 -11.78 -14.71
C TRP A 66 8.57 -11.57 -15.08
N ALA A 67 8.20 -10.42 -15.65
CA ALA A 67 6.96 -10.36 -16.42
C ALA A 67 7.15 -11.17 -17.71
N PRO A 68 6.35 -12.22 -17.98
CA PRO A 68 6.42 -12.91 -19.25
C PRO A 68 5.97 -11.92 -20.34
N ILE A 69 6.87 -11.63 -21.26
CA ILE A 69 6.60 -10.89 -22.51
C ILE A 69 5.69 -11.74 -23.40
N PHE A 70 4.40 -11.75 -23.08
CA PHE A 70 3.34 -12.04 -24.04
C PHE A 70 2.70 -10.72 -24.47
N VAL A 71 3.49 -9.89 -25.14
CA VAL A 71 2.94 -8.90 -26.08
C VAL A 71 2.84 -9.64 -27.40
N GLY A 72 1.60 -9.92 -27.79
CA GLY A 72 1.28 -10.71 -28.97
C GLY A 72 1.63 -10.06 -30.31
N MET A 73 1.61 -10.95 -31.32
CA MET A 73 1.90 -10.81 -32.75
C MET A 73 3.36 -11.04 -33.16
#